data_AF-A0A9P5TJH9-F1
#
_entry.id   AF-A0A9P5TJH9-F1
#
_cell.length_a   1.000
_cell.length_b   1.000
_cell.length_c   1.000
_cell.angle_alpha   90.00
_cell.angle_beta   90.00
_cell.angle_gamma   90.00
#
_symmetry.space_group_name_H-M   'P 1'
#
loop_
_entity.id
_entity.type
_entity.pdbx_description
1 polymer ?
#
loop_
_entity_poly.entity_id
_entity_poly.type
_entity_poly.pdbx_seq_one_letter_code
_entity_poly.pdbx_strand_id
1 'polypeptide(L)'
;LFVEEYEVPYILAHKHDYIYHFDINDIKSRFELLELDELWRICSWGQKYRSLLECRRALSLSYERLQVKDEYYEEEIQPQIDSVELVADATEWLSMKYKDEKQDSLPEFHFHDDDEPDQAMERCKTPSHIFAYEVTKKSIISKLAEKFGIQPHQVVLNFLASHHVHFVDDEDLNPVACAEQFADVDPAKAQAPEELL
;
A
#
# COMPACT_ATOMS: atom_id res chain seq x y z
N LEU A 1 25.39 17.67 4.09
CA LEU A 1 24.65 18.68 4.87
C LEU A 1 23.45 18.07 5.59
N PHE A 2 22.28 17.86 4.94
CA PHE A 2 21.10 17.30 5.63
C PHE A 2 21.21 15.82 6.02
N VAL A 3 22.07 15.04 5.35
CA VAL A 3 22.40 13.65 5.73
C VAL A 3 23.20 13.60 7.05
N GLU A 4 23.97 14.65 7.35
CA GLU A 4 24.68 14.82 8.64
C GLU A 4 23.78 15.50 9.68
N GLU A 5 22.47 15.55 9.44
CA GLU A 5 21.46 16.07 10.38
C GLU A 5 21.63 17.55 10.77
N TYR A 6 22.38 18.32 9.98
CA TYR A 6 22.45 19.77 10.21
C TYR A 6 21.12 20.45 9.89
N GLU A 7 20.65 21.27 10.82
CA GLU A 7 19.51 22.14 10.61
C GLU A 7 19.84 23.31 9.66
N VAL A 8 18.82 23.87 9.01
CA VAL A 8 18.98 25.01 8.10
C VAL A 8 19.71 26.20 8.75
N PRO A 9 19.40 26.62 10.00
CA PRO A 9 20.13 27.71 10.65
C PRO A 9 21.63 27.41 10.84
N TYR A 10 21.96 26.16 11.17
CA TYR A 10 23.34 25.73 11.34
C TYR A 10 24.10 25.72 10.02
N ILE A 11 23.48 25.21 8.94
CA ILE A 11 24.05 25.24 7.60
C ILE A 11 24.35 26.68 7.19
N LEU A 12 23.38 27.58 7.39
CA LEU A 12 23.53 28.98 7.04
C LEU A 12 24.65 29.64 7.83
N ALA A 13 24.82 29.35 9.12
CA ALA A 13 25.82 30.02 9.97
C ALA A 13 27.24 29.43 9.86
N HIS A 14 27.36 28.14 9.54
CA HIS A 14 28.62 27.41 9.71
C HIS A 14 29.08 26.62 8.47
N LYS A 15 28.27 26.57 7.40
CA LYS A 15 28.56 25.80 6.18
C LYS A 15 28.46 26.64 4.91
N HIS A 16 28.80 27.94 5.00
CA HIS A 16 28.77 28.89 3.89
C HIS A 16 29.48 28.39 2.62
N ASP A 17 30.63 27.73 2.76
CA ASP A 17 31.42 27.23 1.62
C ASP A 17 30.69 26.18 0.76
N TYR A 18 29.62 25.58 1.29
CA TYR A 18 28.80 24.60 0.57
C TYR A 18 27.59 25.21 -0.14
N ILE A 19 27.23 26.45 0.22
CA ILE A 19 26.02 27.14 -0.27
C ILE A 19 26.34 28.44 -1.01
N TYR A 20 27.60 28.90 -0.96
CA TYR A 20 28.12 30.02 -1.72
C TYR A 20 29.28 29.58 -2.61
N HIS A 21 29.35 30.13 -3.81
CA HIS A 21 30.52 30.04 -4.69
C HIS A 21 31.32 31.34 -4.61
N PHE A 22 32.62 31.23 -4.39
CA PHE A 22 33.56 32.35 -4.34
C PHE A 22 34.49 32.28 -5.56
N ASP A 23 34.58 33.37 -6.33
CA ASP A 23 35.52 33.44 -7.45
C ASP A 23 36.95 33.65 -6.91
N ILE A 24 37.88 32.86 -7.46
CA ILE A 24 39.30 32.91 -7.12
C ILE A 24 39.94 34.23 -7.62
N ASN A 25 39.40 34.79 -8.72
CA ASN A 25 39.92 36.00 -9.35
C ASN A 25 39.30 37.29 -8.79
N ASP A 26 38.14 37.19 -8.15
CA ASP A 26 37.48 38.30 -7.47
C ASP A 26 36.82 37.84 -6.17
N ILE A 27 37.57 37.96 -5.07
CA ILE A 27 37.16 37.59 -3.70
C ILE A 27 35.90 38.35 -3.24
N LYS A 28 35.56 39.49 -3.87
CA LYS A 28 34.34 40.24 -3.56
C LYS A 28 33.12 39.74 -4.32
N SER A 29 33.32 38.99 -5.40
CA SER A 29 32.23 38.34 -6.12
C SER A 29 31.85 37.06 -5.38
N ARG A 30 30.65 37.07 -4.80
CA ARG A 30 30.02 35.92 -4.16
C ARG A 30 28.76 35.58 -4.93
N PHE A 31 28.59 34.31 -5.23
CA PHE A 31 27.40 33.79 -5.87
C PHE A 31 26.68 32.88 -4.89
N GLU A 32 25.44 33.20 -4.57
CA GLU A 32 24.58 32.36 -3.75
C GLU A 32 24.09 31.19 -4.60
N LEU A 33 24.43 29.96 -4.19
CA LEU A 33 24.04 28.74 -4.90
C LEU A 33 22.71 28.20 -4.37
N LEU A 34 22.46 28.38 -3.08
CA LEU A 34 21.25 27.96 -2.40
C LEU A 34 20.78 29.08 -1.48
N GLU A 35 19.58 29.59 -1.74
CA GLU A 35 18.93 30.58 -0.89
C GLU A 35 18.32 29.93 0.36
N LEU A 36 17.98 30.75 1.37
CA LEU A 36 17.36 30.28 2.61
C LEU A 36 16.06 29.50 2.37
N ASP A 37 15.20 29.98 1.47
CA ASP A 37 13.93 29.34 1.13
C ASP A 37 14.15 27.98 0.43
N GLU A 38 15.22 27.88 -0.36
CA GLU A 38 15.60 26.64 -1.04
C GLU A 38 16.12 25.61 -0.04
N LEU A 39 16.92 26.04 0.95
CA LEU A 39 17.38 25.15 2.04
C LEU A 39 16.21 24.57 2.84
N TRP A 40 15.22 25.40 3.18
CA TRP A 40 14.00 24.90 3.85
C TRP A 40 13.21 23.94 2.96
N ARG A 41 13.07 24.25 1.67
CA ARG A 41 12.38 23.37 0.72
C ARG A 41 13.06 22.01 0.59
N ILE A 42 14.38 22.00 0.44
CA ILE A 42 15.18 20.76 0.38
C ILE A 42 15.03 19.97 1.68
N CYS A 43 15.07 20.65 2.84
CA CYS A 43 14.87 20.00 4.14
C CYS A 43 13.50 19.30 4.21
N SER A 44 12.41 20.02 3.88
CA SER A 44 11.05 19.46 3.89
C SER A 44 10.89 18.31 2.89
N TRP A 45 11.43 18.43 1.68
CA TRP A 45 11.38 17.35 0.68
C TRP A 45 12.19 16.14 1.11
N GLY A 46 13.37 16.36 1.73
CA GLY A 46 14.19 15.28 2.28
C GLY A 46 13.52 14.54 3.43
N GLN A 47 12.71 15.23 4.25
CA GLN A 47 11.89 14.57 5.28
C GLN A 47 10.77 13.74 4.66
N LYS A 48 10.01 14.30 3.71
CA LYS A 48 8.95 13.56 2.99
C LYS A 48 9.48 12.33 2.27
N TYR A 49 10.63 12.47 1.60
CA TYR A 49 11.28 11.37 0.90
C TYR A 49 11.72 10.25 1.84
N ARG A 50 12.31 10.60 3.00
CA ARG A 50 12.69 9.60 4.02
C ARG A 50 11.48 8.85 4.57
N SER A 51 10.43 9.57 4.92
CA SER A 51 9.17 8.96 5.37
C SER A 51 8.58 8.02 4.31
N LEU A 52 8.54 8.43 3.04
CA LEU A 52 8.10 7.57 1.94
C LEU A 52 8.97 6.31 1.81
N LEU A 53 10.29 6.44 1.92
CA LEU A 53 11.22 5.32 1.81
C LEU A 53 11.03 4.31 2.95
N GLU A 54 10.83 4.79 4.17
CA GLU A 54 10.53 3.97 5.35
C GLU A 54 9.19 3.23 5.18
N CYS A 55 8.13 3.94 4.80
CA CYS A 55 6.82 3.35 4.53
C CYS A 55 6.88 2.30 3.41
N ARG A 56 7.60 2.57 2.31
CA ARG A 56 7.80 1.59 1.22
C ARG A 56 8.55 0.34 1.68
N ARG A 57 9.59 0.50 2.51
CA ARG A 57 10.32 -0.65 3.07
C ARG A 57 9.43 -1.49 3.98
N ALA A 58 8.65 -0.84 4.85
CA ALA A 58 7.69 -1.53 5.70
C ALA A 58 6.68 -2.33 4.88
N LEU A 59 6.12 -1.74 3.82
CA LEU A 59 5.22 -2.42 2.89
C LEU A 59 5.90 -3.62 2.20
N SER A 60 7.11 -3.48 1.67
CA SER A 60 7.84 -4.59 1.05
C SER A 60 8.10 -5.74 2.02
N LEU A 61 8.59 -5.44 3.23
CA LEU A 61 8.79 -6.46 4.27
C LEU A 61 7.48 -7.16 4.63
N SER A 62 6.38 -6.40 4.65
CA SER A 62 5.07 -6.94 4.94
C SER A 62 4.54 -7.88 3.86
N TYR A 63 4.83 -7.59 2.59
CA TYR A 63 4.53 -8.47 1.46
C TYR A 63 5.39 -9.73 1.47
N GLU A 64 6.70 -9.60 1.75
CA GLU A 64 7.60 -10.75 1.89
C GLU A 64 7.16 -11.72 3.00
N ARG A 65 6.64 -11.19 4.11
CA ARG A 65 6.08 -11.99 5.21
C ARG A 65 4.84 -12.80 4.83
N LEU A 66 4.06 -12.34 3.84
CA LEU A 66 2.91 -13.11 3.34
C LEU A 66 3.35 -14.36 2.56
N GLN A 67 4.59 -14.40 2.06
CA GLN A 67 5.12 -15.52 1.26
C GLN A 67 4.28 -15.87 0.01
N VAL A 68 3.53 -14.89 -0.50
CA VAL A 68 2.75 -15.00 -1.74
C VAL A 68 3.53 -14.49 -2.94
N LYS A 69 3.11 -14.90 -4.13
CA LYS A 69 3.56 -14.32 -5.40
C LYS A 69 2.34 -13.81 -6.16
N ASP A 70 2.28 -12.51 -6.36
CA ASP A 70 1.17 -11.85 -7.02
C ASP A 70 1.68 -10.94 -8.14
N GLU A 71 1.47 -11.39 -9.37
CA GLU A 71 1.92 -10.71 -10.59
C GLU A 71 1.36 -9.29 -10.68
N TYR A 72 0.08 -9.09 -10.35
CA TYR A 72 -0.53 -7.76 -10.37
C TYR A 72 0.10 -6.82 -9.34
N TYR A 73 0.38 -7.30 -8.13
CA TYR A 73 1.08 -6.47 -7.15
C TYR A 73 2.51 -6.12 -7.58
N GLU A 74 3.28 -7.11 -8.04
CA GLU A 74 4.70 -6.94 -8.38
C GLU A 74 4.91 -6.10 -9.65
N GLU A 75 4.06 -6.28 -10.66
CA GLU A 75 4.23 -5.63 -11.96
C GLU A 75 3.48 -4.30 -12.08
N GLU A 76 2.32 -4.16 -11.42
CA GLU A 76 1.44 -2.98 -11.60
C GLU A 76 1.43 -2.06 -10.38
N ILE A 77 1.25 -2.61 -9.17
CA ILE A 77 1.11 -1.78 -7.95
C ILE A 77 2.48 -1.28 -7.48
N GLN A 78 3.41 -2.19 -7.19
CA GLN A 78 4.68 -1.89 -6.55
C GLN A 78 5.53 -0.84 -7.28
N PRO A 79 5.62 -0.84 -8.63
CA PRO A 79 6.41 0.15 -9.35
C PRO A 79 5.83 1.57 -9.28
N GLN A 80 4.52 1.70 -9.07
CA GLN A 80 3.80 2.97 -9.09
C GLN A 80 3.74 3.68 -7.73
N ILE A 81 4.30 3.08 -6.67
CA ILE A 81 4.27 3.65 -5.31
C ILE A 81 5.27 4.81 -5.18
N ASP A 82 4.78 6.02 -5.41
CA ASP A 82 5.56 7.27 -5.37
C ASP A 82 5.13 8.25 -4.26
N SER A 83 4.10 7.89 -3.48
CA SER A 83 3.50 8.73 -2.44
C SER A 83 3.09 7.89 -1.23
N VAL A 84 2.95 8.55 -0.08
CA VAL A 84 2.61 7.87 1.19
C VAL A 84 1.16 7.38 1.17
N GLU A 85 0.30 8.11 0.47
CA GLU A 85 -1.08 7.76 0.20
C GLU A 85 -1.18 6.45 -0.57
N LEU A 86 -0.40 6.29 -1.65
CA LEU A 86 -0.37 5.03 -2.41
C LEU A 86 0.23 3.87 -1.60
N VAL A 87 1.15 4.14 -0.66
CA VAL A 87 1.61 3.09 0.27
C VAL A 87 0.45 2.62 1.15
N ALA A 88 -0.36 3.55 1.67
CA ALA A 88 -1.51 3.23 2.50
C ALA A 88 -2.56 2.42 1.72
N ASP A 89 -2.89 2.86 0.50
CA ASP A 89 -3.84 2.16 -0.37
C ASP A 89 -3.34 0.75 -0.73
N ALA A 90 -2.04 0.60 -1.06
CA ALA A 90 -1.45 -0.71 -1.34
C ALA A 90 -1.44 -1.63 -0.10
N THR A 91 -1.22 -1.07 1.09
CA THR A 91 -1.27 -1.79 2.37
C THR A 91 -2.68 -2.31 2.65
N GLU A 92 -3.69 -1.47 2.42
CA GLU A 92 -5.09 -1.84 2.57
C GLU A 92 -5.46 -2.93 1.56
N TRP A 93 -5.08 -2.77 0.29
CA TRP A 93 -5.32 -3.76 -0.74
C TRP A 93 -4.72 -5.13 -0.40
N LEU A 94 -3.45 -5.19 0.03
CA LEU A 94 -2.82 -6.44 0.48
C LEU A 94 -3.56 -7.04 1.67
N SER A 95 -3.98 -6.19 2.62
CA SER A 95 -4.69 -6.63 3.81
C SER A 95 -6.08 -7.18 3.48
N MET A 96 -6.78 -6.65 2.48
CA MET A 96 -8.09 -7.17 2.01
C MET A 96 -7.94 -8.46 1.20
N LYS A 97 -6.88 -8.55 0.37
CA LYS A 97 -6.65 -9.70 -0.50
C LYS A 97 -6.24 -10.94 0.30
N TYR A 98 -5.25 -10.80 1.18
CA TYR A 98 -4.57 -11.90 1.89
C TYR A 98 -4.91 -11.98 3.38
N LYS A 99 -6.01 -11.36 3.82
CA LYS A 99 -6.39 -11.32 5.24
C LYS A 99 -6.44 -12.68 5.92
N ASP A 100 -6.88 -13.69 5.20
CA ASP A 100 -7.09 -15.04 5.75
C ASP A 100 -5.77 -15.81 5.89
N GLU A 101 -4.85 -15.66 4.94
CA GLU A 101 -3.49 -16.20 5.03
C GLU A 101 -2.70 -15.58 6.19
N LYS A 102 -3.03 -14.32 6.52
CA LYS A 102 -2.46 -13.54 7.62
C LYS A 102 -2.85 -14.08 9.01
N GLN A 103 -3.97 -14.78 9.15
CA GLN A 103 -4.51 -15.17 10.47
C GLN A 103 -3.92 -16.46 11.01
N ASP A 104 -3.47 -17.38 10.15
CA ASP A 104 -2.88 -18.67 10.54
C ASP A 104 -1.36 -18.60 10.79
N SER A 105 -0.68 -17.52 10.40
CA SER A 105 0.79 -17.50 10.35
C SER A 105 1.51 -16.38 11.12
N LEU A 106 0.91 -15.20 11.40
CA LEU A 106 1.68 -14.09 11.98
C LEU A 106 0.91 -13.14 12.93
N PRO A 107 1.58 -12.56 13.95
CA PRO A 107 1.04 -11.44 14.70
C PRO A 107 0.92 -10.21 13.79
N GLU A 108 -0.15 -9.47 14.02
CA GLU A 108 -0.68 -8.32 13.30
C GLU A 108 0.40 -7.31 12.82
N PHE A 109 0.16 -6.67 11.67
CA PHE A 109 1.04 -5.62 11.13
C PHE A 109 1.28 -4.52 12.17
N HIS A 110 2.40 -4.60 12.87
CA HIS A 110 2.81 -3.58 13.82
C HIS A 110 3.69 -2.57 13.09
N PHE A 111 3.21 -1.34 12.97
CA PHE A 111 3.93 -0.20 12.39
C PHE A 111 4.82 0.49 13.43
N HIS A 112 5.55 -0.29 14.24
CA HIS A 112 6.53 0.24 15.18
C HIS A 112 7.82 -0.60 15.10
N ASP A 113 8.89 0.05 14.65
CA ASP A 113 10.29 -0.41 14.75
C ASP A 113 10.77 -0.28 16.21
N ASP A 114 10.14 -0.98 17.15
CA ASP A 114 10.74 -1.17 18.48
C ASP A 114 11.15 -2.63 18.62
N ASP A 115 12.44 -2.87 18.41
CA ASP A 115 13.18 -4.09 18.80
C ASP A 115 13.21 -4.23 20.34
N GLU A 116 12.06 -4.43 20.99
CA GLU A 116 12.02 -4.87 22.39
C GLU A 116 11.59 -6.34 22.49
N PRO A 117 12.38 -7.20 23.17
CA PRO A 117 12.08 -8.62 23.26
C PRO A 117 10.96 -8.88 24.28
N ASP A 118 9.97 -9.65 23.84
CA ASP A 118 9.11 -10.53 24.64
C ASP A 118 8.86 -10.10 26.09
N GLN A 119 7.93 -9.16 26.29
CA GLN A 119 7.16 -9.13 27.52
C GLN A 119 5.68 -9.11 27.18
N ALA A 120 5.05 -10.26 27.44
CA ALA A 120 3.62 -10.53 27.57
C ALA A 120 2.74 -9.26 27.71
N MET A 121 2.54 -8.54 26.61
CA MET A 121 1.51 -7.52 26.53
C MET A 121 0.20 -8.28 26.38
N GLU A 122 -0.65 -8.09 27.38
CA GLU A 122 -2.05 -8.49 27.39
C GLU A 122 -2.60 -8.43 25.98
N ARG A 123 -3.13 -9.57 25.49
CA ARG A 123 -3.85 -9.67 24.23
C ARG A 123 -4.84 -8.50 24.19
N CYS A 124 -4.44 -7.42 23.53
CA CYS A 124 -5.29 -6.29 23.30
C CYS A 124 -6.45 -6.90 22.54
N LYS A 125 -7.64 -6.87 23.14
CA LYS A 125 -8.83 -7.49 22.54
C LYS A 125 -9.04 -6.73 21.24
N THR A 126 -8.56 -7.30 20.15
CA THR A 126 -8.79 -6.77 18.82
C THR A 126 -10.30 -6.66 18.67
N PRO A 127 -10.83 -5.50 18.27
CA PRO A 127 -12.23 -5.43 17.93
C PRO A 127 -12.43 -6.47 16.82
N SER A 128 -13.20 -7.52 17.12
CA SER A 128 -13.57 -8.56 16.18
C SER A 128 -14.59 -7.98 15.17
N HIS A 129 -14.23 -6.87 14.52
CA HIS A 129 -15.04 -6.26 13.50
C HIS A 129 -14.79 -7.03 12.21
N ILE A 130 -15.49 -8.16 12.10
CA ILE A 130 -15.58 -8.88 10.84
C ILE A 130 -16.41 -7.99 9.91
N PHE A 131 -15.76 -7.43 8.89
CA PHE A 131 -16.44 -6.59 7.91
C PHE A 131 -17.41 -7.43 7.09
N ALA A 132 -18.54 -6.85 6.67
CA ALA A 132 -19.52 -7.52 5.82
C ALA A 132 -18.89 -8.09 4.55
N TYR A 133 -17.94 -7.36 3.95
CA TYR A 133 -17.16 -7.82 2.80
C TYR A 133 -16.49 -9.18 3.05
N GLU A 134 -15.84 -9.36 4.21
CA GLU A 134 -15.16 -10.63 4.56
C GLU A 134 -16.15 -11.79 4.71
N VAL A 135 -17.30 -11.52 5.32
CA VAL A 135 -18.37 -12.51 5.47
C VAL A 135 -18.91 -12.91 4.10
N THR A 136 -19.14 -11.95 3.21
CA THR A 136 -19.66 -12.20 1.86
C THR A 136 -18.62 -12.90 0.97
N LYS A 137 -17.34 -12.53 1.07
CA LYS A 137 -16.23 -13.16 0.33
C LYS A 137 -16.11 -14.66 0.64
N LYS A 138 -16.38 -15.07 1.88
CA LYS A 138 -16.37 -16.47 2.33
C LYS A 138 -17.69 -17.22 2.09
N SER A 139 -18.74 -16.52 1.64
CA SER A 139 -20.05 -17.10 1.38
C SER A 139 -20.17 -17.56 -0.08
N ILE A 140 -21.19 -18.38 -0.38
CA ILE A 140 -21.55 -18.79 -1.74
C ILE A 140 -21.75 -17.62 -2.71
N ILE A 141 -22.07 -16.43 -2.19
CA ILE A 141 -22.25 -15.20 -2.96
C ILE A 141 -20.96 -14.79 -3.68
N SER A 142 -19.77 -15.16 -3.19
CA SER A 142 -18.52 -14.87 -3.89
C SER A 142 -18.44 -15.54 -5.26
N LYS A 143 -19.01 -16.75 -5.41
CA LYS A 143 -19.12 -17.44 -6.70
C LYS A 143 -20.02 -16.71 -7.69
N LEU A 144 -21.05 -16.00 -7.21
CA LEU A 144 -21.86 -15.13 -8.07
C LEU A 144 -21.02 -13.95 -8.59
N ALA A 145 -20.13 -13.39 -7.77
CA ALA A 145 -19.24 -12.32 -8.19
C ALA A 145 -18.25 -12.79 -9.27
N GLU A 146 -17.74 -14.03 -9.19
CA GLU A 146 -16.87 -14.62 -10.22
C GLU A 146 -17.59 -14.76 -11.58
N LYS A 147 -18.90 -15.02 -11.57
CA LYS A 147 -19.72 -15.13 -12.79
C LYS A 147 -19.94 -13.82 -13.54
N PHE A 148 -19.57 -12.67 -12.98
CA PHE A 148 -19.55 -11.42 -13.73
C PHE A 148 -18.48 -11.39 -14.83
N GLY A 149 -17.60 -12.40 -14.90
CA GLY A 149 -16.71 -12.59 -16.06
C GLY A 149 -15.54 -11.61 -16.14
N ILE A 150 -15.35 -10.75 -15.14
CA ILE A 150 -14.22 -9.83 -15.07
C ILE A 150 -13.76 -9.62 -13.63
N GLN A 151 -12.44 -9.64 -13.41
CA GLN A 151 -11.86 -9.39 -12.10
C GLN A 151 -11.62 -7.89 -11.85
N PRO A 152 -11.67 -7.42 -10.59
CA PRO A 152 -11.48 -6.00 -10.28
C PRO A 152 -10.18 -5.41 -10.85
N HIS A 153 -9.07 -6.14 -10.79
CA HIS A 153 -7.80 -5.67 -11.32
C HIS A 153 -7.80 -5.56 -12.85
N GLN A 154 -8.55 -6.41 -13.56
CA GLN A 154 -8.68 -6.35 -15.02
C GLN A 154 -9.46 -5.11 -15.48
N VAL A 155 -10.42 -4.65 -14.67
CA VAL A 155 -11.12 -3.37 -14.91
C VAL A 155 -10.13 -2.20 -14.84
N VAL A 156 -9.23 -2.22 -13.84
CA VAL A 156 -8.18 -1.21 -13.71
C VAL A 156 -7.21 -1.26 -14.89
N LEU A 157 -6.78 -2.45 -15.31
CA LEU A 157 -5.90 -2.63 -16.47
C LEU A 157 -6.52 -2.09 -17.76
N ASN A 158 -7.81 -2.36 -18.00
CA ASN A 158 -8.55 -1.77 -19.13
C ASN A 158 -8.57 -0.24 -19.07
N PHE A 159 -8.82 0.31 -17.88
CA PHE A 159 -8.84 1.75 -17.66
C PHE A 159 -7.48 2.40 -17.97
N LEU A 160 -6.39 1.83 -17.43
CA LEU A 160 -5.02 2.31 -17.67
C LEU A 160 -4.62 2.19 -19.14
N ALA A 161 -4.99 1.09 -19.81
CA ALA A 161 -4.71 0.87 -21.22
C ALA A 161 -5.51 1.81 -22.15
N SER A 162 -6.54 2.50 -21.65
CA SER A 162 -7.48 3.32 -22.44
C SER A 162 -8.17 2.56 -23.59
N HIS A 163 -8.17 1.22 -23.53
CA HIS A 163 -8.88 0.33 -24.44
C HIS A 163 -9.18 -1.01 -23.73
N HIS A 164 -10.09 -1.79 -24.29
CA HIS A 164 -10.47 -3.08 -23.71
C HIS A 164 -9.41 -4.16 -24.02
N VAL A 165 -8.60 -4.48 -23.02
CA VAL A 165 -7.64 -5.61 -23.02
C VAL A 165 -8.34 -6.88 -22.52
N HIS A 166 -9.17 -6.74 -21.49
CA HIS A 166 -9.98 -7.79 -20.90
C HIS A 166 -11.45 -7.56 -21.26
N PHE A 167 -12.09 -8.56 -21.84
CA PHE A 167 -13.50 -8.52 -22.19
C PHE A 167 -14.32 -9.26 -21.13
N VAL A 168 -15.56 -8.82 -20.96
CA VAL A 168 -16.52 -9.47 -20.07
C VAL A 168 -17.17 -10.62 -20.82
N ASP A 169 -17.15 -11.81 -20.22
CA ASP A 169 -17.93 -12.95 -20.69
C ASP A 169 -19.30 -12.94 -19.99
N ASP A 170 -20.31 -12.38 -20.66
CA ASP A 170 -21.67 -12.33 -20.14
C ASP A 170 -22.32 -13.72 -20.11
N GLU A 171 -22.96 -14.09 -19.00
CA GLU A 171 -23.78 -15.30 -18.95
C GLU A 171 -25.08 -15.12 -19.77
N ASP A 172 -25.49 -16.20 -20.46
CA ASP A 172 -26.76 -16.23 -21.22
C ASP A 172 -28.02 -16.14 -20.32
N LEU A 173 -27.86 -16.34 -19.01
CA LEU A 173 -28.94 -16.27 -18.03
C LEU A 173 -29.26 -14.83 -17.62
N ASN A 174 -30.54 -14.57 -17.38
CA ASN A 174 -30.96 -13.29 -16.80
C ASN A 174 -30.29 -13.07 -15.42
N PRO A 175 -29.78 -11.86 -15.10
CA PRO A 175 -29.10 -11.58 -13.84
C PRO A 175 -29.89 -11.98 -12.59
N VAL A 176 -31.21 -11.82 -12.60
CA VAL A 176 -32.09 -12.21 -11.47
C VAL A 176 -32.15 -13.73 -11.34
N ALA A 177 -32.32 -14.44 -12.45
CA ALA A 177 -32.35 -15.90 -12.48
C ALA A 177 -30.99 -16.53 -12.13
N CYS A 178 -29.89 -15.85 -12.47
CA CYS A 178 -28.56 -16.24 -12.02
C CYS A 178 -28.42 -16.04 -10.51
N ALA A 179 -28.81 -14.88 -9.97
CA ALA A 179 -28.73 -14.59 -8.54
C ALA A 179 -29.57 -15.53 -7.66
N GLU A 180 -30.75 -15.97 -8.14
CA GLU A 180 -31.61 -16.93 -7.43
C GLU A 180 -30.91 -18.28 -7.15
N GLN A 181 -29.92 -18.68 -7.98
CA GLN A 181 -29.16 -19.91 -7.76
C GLN A 181 -28.23 -19.84 -6.54
N PHE A 182 -27.89 -18.62 -6.11
CA PHE A 182 -26.99 -18.33 -4.99
C PHE A 182 -27.73 -17.75 -3.78
N ALA A 183 -29.06 -17.69 -3.84
CA ALA A 183 -29.91 -17.30 -2.72
C ALA A 183 -29.95 -18.47 -1.71
N ASP A 184 -29.10 -18.38 -0.69
CA ASP A 184 -29.01 -19.38 0.38
C ASP A 184 -30.35 -19.48 1.12
N VAL A 185 -30.92 -20.68 1.23
CA VAL A 185 -32.26 -20.91 1.83
C VAL A 185 -32.21 -20.80 3.37
N ASP A 186 -31.03 -20.85 3.98
CA ASP A 186 -30.85 -20.75 5.43
C ASP A 186 -29.46 -20.15 5.79
N PRO A 187 -29.38 -18.89 6.26
CA PRO A 187 -28.11 -18.21 6.56
C PRO A 187 -27.29 -18.87 7.69
N ALA A 188 -27.86 -19.85 8.41
CA ALA A 188 -27.17 -20.64 9.42
C ALA A 188 -26.43 -21.87 8.86
N LYS A 189 -26.56 -22.17 7.56
CA LYS A 189 -25.97 -23.34 6.89
C LYS A 189 -24.95 -23.00 5.81
N ALA A 190 -24.50 -21.74 5.73
CA ALA A 190 -23.54 -21.29 4.72
C ALA A 190 -22.33 -22.25 4.65
N GLN A 191 -22.31 -23.09 3.61
CA GLN A 191 -21.22 -24.02 3.34
C GLN A 191 -20.06 -23.24 2.75
N ALA A 192 -18.83 -23.64 3.09
CA ALA A 192 -17.66 -23.03 2.50
C ALA A 192 -17.69 -23.23 0.97
N PRO A 193 -17.27 -22.24 0.17
CA PRO A 193 -17.34 -22.32 -1.29
C PRO A 193 -16.61 -23.55 -1.87
N GLU A 194 -15.63 -24.08 -1.15
CA GLU A 194 -14.86 -25.28 -1.51
C GLU A 194 -15.68 -26.58 -1.45
N GLU A 195 -16.78 -26.63 -0.68
CA GLU A 195 -17.56 -27.86 -0.43
C GLU A 195 -18.70 -28.12 -1.44
N LEU A 196 -18.93 -27.19 -2.37
CA LEU A 196 -20.05 -27.22 -3.33
C LEU A 196 -19.64 -27.60 -4.77
N LEU A 197 -18.63 -28.47 -4.92
CA LEU A 197 -18.20 -29.04 -6.21
C LEU A 197 -18.45 -30.55 -6.27
#